data_AF-A0A9N7Q1D2-F1
#
_entry.id   AF-A0A9N7Q1D2-F1
#
_cell.length_a   1.000
_cell.length_b   1.000
_cell.length_c   1.000
_cell.angle_alpha   90.00
_cell.angle_beta   90.00
_cell.angle_gamma   90.00
#
_symmetry.space_group_name_H-M   'P 1'
#
loop_
_entity.id
_entity.type
_entity.pdbx_description
1 polymer ?
#
loop_
_entity_poly.entity_id
_entity_poly.type
_entity_poly.pdbx_seq_one_letter_code
_entity_poly.pdbx_strand_id
1 'polypeptide(L)' 'METTDDEIREFLIRYGFPAFDEIERLPGDGSRPAVAVHFNAVEGAALRMLQPRINHLFWKKRQVDAMVLNERFE' A
#
# COMPACT_ATOMS: atom_id res chain seq x y z
N MET A 1 7.34 -15.75 -7.35
CA MET A 1 6.01 -15.79 -6.74
C MET A 1 5.51 -14.36 -6.63
N GLU A 2 4.36 -14.10 -7.24
CA GLU A 2 3.68 -12.82 -7.15
C GLU A 2 3.03 -12.70 -5.77
N THR A 3 3.02 -11.50 -5.20
CA THR A 3 2.31 -11.24 -3.94
C THR A 3 0.83 -11.17 -4.24
N THR A 4 0.00 -11.91 -3.50
CA THR A 4 -1.47 -11.92 -3.64
C THR A 4 -2.12 -10.72 -2.94
N ASP A 5 -3.38 -10.41 -3.28
CA ASP A 5 -4.12 -9.31 -2.66
C ASP A 5 -4.35 -9.56 -1.15
N ASP A 6 -4.56 -10.82 -0.76
CA ASP A 6 -4.74 -11.22 0.64
C ASP A 6 -3.46 -10.99 1.46
N GLU A 7 -2.29 -11.32 0.90
CA GLU A 7 -1.01 -11.05 1.56
C GLU A 7 -0.73 -9.55 1.70
N ILE A 8 -1.16 -8.73 0.73
CA ILE A 8 -1.08 -7.26 0.83
C ILE A 8 -2.00 -6.77 1.94
N ARG A 9 -3.22 -7.32 2.04
CA ARG A 9 -4.17 -6.95 3.09
C ARG A 9 -3.63 -7.30 4.47
N GLU A 10 -3.13 -8.52 4.67
CA GLU A 10 -2.53 -8.96 5.93
C GLU A 10 -1.32 -8.11 6.32
N PHE A 11 -0.48 -7.77 5.34
CA PHE A 11 0.67 -6.90 5.54
C PHE A 11 0.22 -5.52 6.06
N LEU A 12 -0.73 -4.87 5.40
CA LEU A 12 -1.23 -3.56 5.80
C LEU A 12 -1.86 -3.59 7.20
N ILE A 13 -2.70 -4.59 7.48
CA ILE A 13 -3.33 -4.78 8.80
C ILE A 13 -2.27 -4.95 9.90
N ARG A 14 -1.22 -5.74 9.64
CA ARG A 14 -0.12 -5.96 10.59
C ARG A 14 0.57 -4.66 11.00
N TYR A 15 0.64 -3.67 10.12
CA TYR A 15 1.28 -2.37 10.40
C TYR A 15 0.30 -1.27 10.87
N GLY A 16 -0.97 -1.62 11.05
CA GLY A 16 -2.00 -0.76 11.64
C GLY A 16 -2.86 0.00 10.63
N PHE A 17 -2.77 -0.34 9.35
CA PHE A 17 -3.76 0.11 8.37
C PHE A 17 -5.03 -0.74 8.50
N PRO A 18 -6.21 -0.21 8.15
CA PRO A 18 -7.39 -1.05 8.00
C PRO A 18 -7.29 -1.90 6.72
N ALA A 19 -8.28 -2.76 6.49
CA ALA A 19 -8.44 -3.37 5.17
C ALA A 19 -8.74 -2.28 4.13
N PHE A 20 -8.09 -2.38 2.96
CA PHE A 20 -8.40 -1.51 1.83
C PHE A 20 -9.76 -1.89 1.22
N ASP A 21 -10.43 -0.90 0.63
CA ASP A 21 -11.71 -1.08 -0.05
C ASP A 21 -11.51 -1.59 -1.48
N GLU A 22 -10.52 -1.03 -2.18
CA GLU A 22 -10.20 -1.37 -3.57
C GLU A 22 -8.69 -1.50 -3.77
N ILE A 23 -8.29 -2.33 -4.73
CA ILE A 23 -6.89 -2.54 -5.12
C ILE A 23 -6.75 -2.57 -6.63
N GLU A 24 -5.77 -1.84 -7.13
CA GLU A 24 -5.38 -1.83 -8.54
C GLU A 24 -3.92 -2.29 -8.66
N ARG A 25 -3.69 -3.32 -9.48
CA ARG A 25 -2.34 -3.78 -9.81
C ARG A 25 -1.80 -2.95 -10.96
N LEU A 26 -0.74 -2.20 -10.71
CA LEU A 26 -0.09 -1.40 -11.72
C LEU A 26 0.90 -2.29 -12.49
N PRO A 27 0.76 -2.42 -13.82
CA PRO A 27 1.68 -3.21 -14.62
C PRO A 27 3.06 -2.52 -14.64
N GLY A 28 3.94 -2.94 -13.74
CA GLY A 28 5.36 -2.66 -13.86
C GLY A 28 5.95 -3.42 -15.04
N ASP A 29 7.13 -3.00 -15.50
CA ASP A 29 7.97 -3.70 -16.49
C ASP A 29 8.47 -5.10 -16.06
N GLY A 30 7.81 -5.72 -15.07
CA GLY A 30 8.19 -6.97 -14.42
C GLY A 30 9.27 -6.80 -13.34
N SER A 31 10.03 -5.71 -13.34
CA SER A 31 11.14 -5.49 -12.40
C SER A 31 10.67 -4.87 -11.08
N ARG A 32 9.63 -4.03 -11.13
CA ARG A 32 9.07 -3.32 -9.96
C ARG A 32 7.54 -3.37 -9.97
N PRO A 33 6.93 -4.45 -9.47
CA PRO A 33 5.48 -4.51 -9.33
C PRO A 33 5.02 -3.48 -8.29
N ALA A 34 3.93 -2.78 -8.59
CA ALA A 34 3.31 -1.81 -7.70
C ALA A 34 1.81 -2.07 -7.60
N VAL A 35 1.22 -1.68 -6.48
CA VAL A 35 -0.23 -1.72 -6.26
C VAL A 35 -0.68 -0.37 -5.73
N ALA A 36 -1.82 0.11 -6.21
CA ALA A 36 -2.55 1.21 -5.62
C ALA A 36 -3.70 0.63 -4.79
N VAL A 37 -3.88 1.13 -3.58
CA VAL A 37 -4.98 0.73 -2.69
C VAL A 37 -5.77 1.96 -2.29
N HIS A 38 -7.09 1.84 -2.27
CA HIS A 38 -8.00 2.93 -1.88
C HIS A 38 -8.61 2.64 -0.51
N PHE A 39 -8.72 3.72 0.28
CA PHE A 39 -9.35 3.71 1.59
C PHE A 39 -10.45 4.78 1.61
N ASN A 40 -11.70 4.35 1.61
CA ASN A 40 -12.87 5.22 1.62
C ASN A 40 -13.17 5.76 3.02
N ALA A 41 -12.82 5.01 4.06
CA ALA A 41 -13.09 5.34 5.46
C ALA A 41 -11.89 5.97 6.20
N VAL A 42 -10.76 6.20 5.52
CA VAL A 42 -9.53 6.71 6.15
C VAL A 42 -9.10 7.99 5.47
N GLU A 43 -8.96 9.05 6.27
CA GLU A 43 -8.44 10.32 5.76
C GLU A 43 -6.97 10.21 5.37
N GLY A 44 -6.58 10.91 4.29
CA GLY A 44 -5.18 10.95 3.85
C GLY A 44 -4.20 11.43 4.91
N ALA A 45 -4.63 12.27 5.87
CA ALA A 45 -3.81 12.65 7.01
C ALA A 45 -3.46 11.46 7.91
N ALA A 46 -4.43 10.59 8.22
CA ALA A 46 -4.21 9.38 9.00
C ALA A 46 -3.30 8.38 8.25
N LEU A 47 -3.51 8.22 6.93
CA LEU A 47 -2.63 7.38 6.10
C LEU A 47 -1.18 7.87 6.12
N ARG A 48 -0.94 9.19 6.09
CA ARG A 48 0.42 9.76 6.21
C ARG A 48 1.08 9.49 7.55
N MET A 49 0.32 9.35 8.63
CA MET A 49 0.86 8.96 9.93
C MET A 49 1.28 7.48 9.96
N LEU A 50 0.61 6.63 9.18
CA LEU A 50 0.91 5.20 9.09
C LEU A 50 1.98 4.87 8.03
N GLN A 51 2.08 5.65 6.96
CA GLN A 51 3.02 5.42 5.85
C GLN A 51 4.47 5.16 6.28
N PRO A 52 5.06 5.89 7.26
CA PRO A 52 6.44 5.66 7.67
C PRO A 52 6.70 4.27 8.27
N ARG A 53 5.64 3.56 8.70
CA ARG A 53 5.76 2.22 9.31
C ARG A 53 6.08 1.13 8.30
N ILE A 54 5.65 1.32 7.05
CA ILE A 54 5.85 0.37 5.95
C ILE A 54 6.84 0.88 4.91
N ASN A 55 7.08 2.19 4.88
CA ASN A 55 8.03 2.79 3.94
C ASN A 55 9.47 2.36 4.28
N HIS A 56 10.21 1.93 3.26
CA HIS A 56 11.56 1.36 3.35
C HIS A 56 11.69 0.10 4.22
N LEU A 57 10.58 -0.56 4.54
CA LEU A 57 10.59 -1.83 5.26
C LEU A 57 10.98 -2.98 4.30
N PHE A 58 11.79 -3.92 4.78
CA PHE A 58 12.01 -5.19 4.08
C PHE A 58 10.87 -6.18 4.31
N TRP A 59 10.18 -6.54 3.24
CA TRP A 59 9.15 -7.57 3.23
C TRP A 59 9.36 -8.52 2.04
N LYS A 60 9.25 -9.83 2.27
CA LYS A 60 9.49 -10.87 1.24
C LYS A 60 10.81 -10.68 0.46
N LYS A 61 11.90 -10.33 1.16
CA LYS A 61 13.24 -10.07 0.58
C LYS A 61 13.28 -8.89 -0.40
N ARG A 62 12.32 -7.96 -0.33
CA ARG A 62 12.25 -6.74 -1.14
C ARG A 62 12.03 -5.55 -0.21
N GLN A 63 12.57 -4.39 -0.59
CA GLN A 63 12.23 -3.15 0.08
C GLN A 63 10.85 -2.68 -0.42
N VAL A 64 9.99 -2.30 0.51
CA VAL A 64 8.69 -1.70 0.22
C VAL A 64 8.87 -0.18 0.18
N ASP A 65 8.48 0.44 -0.92
CA ASP A 65 8.36 1.89 -1.00
C ASP A 65 6.87 2.23 -0.97
N ALA A 66 6.47 3.06 -0.01
CA ALA A 66 5.07 3.42 0.22
C ALA A 66 4.88 4.91 0.02
N MET A 67 3.81 5.33 -0.65
CA MET A 67 3.49 6.73 -0.88
C MET A 67 1.99 6.94 -0.70
N VAL A 68 1.59 8.02 -0.03
CA VAL A 68 0.19 8.43 0.08
C VAL A 68 -0.09 9.45 -1.01
N LEU A 69 -0.90 9.05 -1.97
CA LEU A 69 -1.44 9.94 -2.99
C LEU A 69 -2.66 10.66 -2.41
N ASN A 70 -2.70 11.98 -2.52
CA ASN A 70 -3.93 12.73 -2.34
C ASN A 70 -4.47 13.03 -3.71
N GLU A 71 -5.63 12.47 -4.06
CA GLU A 71 -6.43 13.02 -5.14
C GLU A 71 -6.89 14.41 -4.70
N ARG A 72 -6.18 15.45 -5.17
CA ARG A 72 -6.75 16.80 -5.16
C ARG A 72 -7.82 16.81 -6.23
N PHE A 73 -9.07 16.62 -5.82
CA PHE A 73 -10.19 17.15 -6.60
C PHE A 73 -10.12 18.67 -6.43
N GLU A 74 -9.53 19.36 -7.40
CA GLU A 74 -9.77 20.80 -7.64
C GLU A 74 -11.11 21.00 -8.35
#